data_AF-A0A960IA57-F1
#
_entry.id   AF-A0A960IA57-F1
#
_cell.length_a   1.000
_cell.length_b   1.000
_cell.length_c   1.000
_cell.angle_alpha   90.00
_cell.angle_beta   90.00
_cell.angle_gamma   90.00
#
_symmetry.space_group_name_H-M   'P 1'
#
loop_
_entity.id
_entity.type
_entity.pdbx_description
1 polymer ?
#
loop_
_entity_poly.entity_id
_entity_poly.type
_entity_poly.pdbx_seq_one_letter_code
_entity_poly.pdbx_strand_id
1 'polypeptide(L)' 'MLAYVVERVYWDDRPAAVMSVFATPERANAWIERQQFAFSDESFIHVRVIDVDLATAGN' A
#
# COMPACT_ATOMS: atom_id res chain seq x y z
N MET A 1 12.27 -1.15 10.52
CA MET A 1 10.89 -0.77 10.97
C MET A 1 9.94 -1.20 9.89
N LEU A 2 8.83 -1.87 10.22
CA LEU A 2 7.89 -2.31 9.19
C LEU A 2 7.08 -1.14 8.61
N ALA A 3 6.91 -1.14 7.29
CA ALA A 3 5.97 -0.30 6.58
C ALA A 3 4.99 -1.14 5.78
N TYR A 4 3.75 -0.69 5.72
CA TYR A 4 2.62 -1.33 5.05
C TYR A 4 2.27 -0.47 3.83
N VAL A 5 2.72 -0.91 2.66
CA VAL A 5 2.53 -0.22 1.38
C VAL A 5 1.25 -0.74 0.76
N VAL A 6 0.29 0.16 0.57
CA VAL A 6 -0.96 -0.15 -0.12
C VAL A 6 -0.76 0.15 -1.60
N GLU A 7 -0.92 -0.87 -2.44
CA GLU A 7 -0.67 -0.82 -3.88
C GLU A 7 -1.94 -1.18 -4.64
N ARG A 8 -2.13 -0.55 -5.78
CA ARG A 8 -3.09 -0.98 -6.79
C ARG A 8 -2.39 -1.90 -7.77
N VAL A 9 -2.90 -3.11 -7.89
CA VAL A 9 -2.42 -4.14 -8.82
C VAL A 9 -3.45 -4.26 -9.93
N TYR A 10 -2.98 -4.13 -11.18
CA TYR A 10 -3.80 -4.28 -12.37
C TYR A 10 -3.76 -5.74 -12.84
N TRP A 11 -4.82 -6.19 -13.49
CA TRP A 11 -4.90 -7.57 -14.00
C TRP A 11 -4.10 -7.76 -15.30
N ASP A 12 -3.77 -6.67 -15.97
CA ASP A 12 -2.90 -6.65 -17.15
C ASP A 12 -1.42 -6.45 -16.75
N ASP A 13 -0.54 -6.33 -17.74
CA ASP A 13 0.90 -6.16 -17.54
C ASP A 13 1.31 -4.74 -17.04
N ARG A 14 0.36 -3.91 -16.60
CA ARG A 14 0.71 -2.60 -16.05
C ARG A 14 1.43 -2.77 -14.70
N PRO A 15 2.47 -1.97 -14.44
CA PRO A 15 3.13 -2.00 -13.14
C PRO A 15 2.17 -1.59 -12.03
N ALA A 16 2.34 -2.20 -10.86
CA ALA A 16 1.58 -1.82 -9.67
C ALA A 16 1.88 -0.37 -9.27
N ALA A 17 0.86 0.32 -8.76
CA ALA A 17 0.97 1.72 -8.34
C ALA A 17 0.85 1.83 -6.83
N VAL A 18 1.84 2.45 -6.18
CA VAL A 18 1.79 2.76 -4.75
C VAL A 18 0.75 3.85 -4.51
N MET A 19 -0.24 3.56 -3.65
CA MET A 19 -1.29 4.50 -3.30
C MET A 19 -1.04 5.20 -1.97
N SER A 20 -0.54 4.48 -0.96
CA SER A 20 -0.26 5.01 0.37
C SER A 20 0.69 4.11 1.15
N VAL A 21 1.35 4.66 2.16
CA VAL A 21 2.27 3.94 3.06
C VAL A 21 1.88 4.21 4.50
N PHE A 22 1.80 3.16 5.31
CA PHE A 22 1.44 3.24 6.73
C PHE A 22 2.48 2.58 7.62
N ALA A 23 2.59 3.05 8.86
CA ALA A 23 3.47 2.47 9.88
C ALA A 23 2.82 1.30 10.64
N THR A 24 1.50 1.12 10.54
CA THR A 24 0.78 0.03 11.23
C THR A 24 -0.23 -0.63 10.28
N PRO A 25 -0.49 -1.94 10.45
CA PRO A 25 -1.43 -2.67 9.60
C PRO A 25 -2.87 -2.21 9.80
N GLU A 26 -3.27 -1.80 11.00
CA GLU A 26 -4.63 -1.34 11.30
C GLU A 26 -5.00 -0.10 10.49
N ARG A 27 -4.04 0.83 10.33
CA ARG A 27 -4.24 2.04 9.53
C ARG A 27 -4.32 1.74 8.04
N ALA A 28 -3.50 0.80 7.55
CA ALA A 28 -3.58 0.34 6.16
C ALA A 28 -4.96 -0.29 5.88
N ASN A 29 -5.43 -1.19 6.76
CA ASN A 29 -6.73 -1.84 6.61
C ASN A 29 -7.89 -0.84 6.68
N ALA A 30 -7.90 0.07 7.66
CA ALA A 30 -8.92 1.11 7.76
C ALA A 30 -8.95 2.04 6.53
N TRP A 31 -7.79 2.27 5.89
CA TRP A 31 -7.74 3.00 4.62
C TRP A 31 -8.38 2.19 3.49
N ILE A 32 -8.06 0.90 3.37
CA ILE A 32 -8.63 0.01 2.33
C ILE A 32 -10.14 -0.09 2.45
N GLU A 33 -10.66 -0.26 3.66
CA GLU A 33 -12.11 -0.29 3.94
C GLU A 33 -12.81 0.97 3.43
N ARG A 34 -12.19 2.15 3.60
CA ARG A 34 -12.72 3.42 3.07
C ARG A 34 -12.66 3.51 1.54
N GLN A 35 -11.73 2.79 0.91
CA GLN A 35 -11.61 2.73 -0.55
C GLN A 35 -12.50 1.63 -1.17
N GLN A 36 -13.26 0.86 -0.39
CA GLN A 36 -14.02 -0.28 -0.92
C GLN A 36 -15.02 0.07 -2.03
N PHE A 37 -15.42 1.34 -2.14
CA PHE A 37 -16.31 1.83 -3.19
C PHE A 37 -15.58 2.39 -4.42
N ALA A 38 -14.24 2.39 -4.45
CA ALA A 38 -13.43 2.95 -5.53
C ALA A 38 -12.75 1.88 -6.40
N PHE A 39 -13.06 0.59 -6.19
CA PHE A 39 -12.51 -0.50 -7.00
C PHE A 39 -13.14 -0.52 -8.39
N SER A 40 -12.31 -0.85 -9.39
CA SER A 40 -12.74 -1.16 -10.76
C SER A 40 -12.45 -2.61 -11.06
N ASP A 41 -13.26 -3.24 -11.92
CA ASP A 41 -13.12 -4.67 -12.29
C ASP A 41 -11.73 -5.05 -12.82
N GLU A 42 -10.96 -4.08 -13.33
CA GLU A 42 -9.61 -4.29 -13.90
C GLU A 42 -8.45 -4.29 -12.87
N SER A 43 -8.74 -4.12 -11.58
CA SER A 43 -7.69 -3.95 -10.57
C SER A 43 -8.14 -4.35 -9.16
N PHE A 44 -7.17 -4.66 -8.30
CA PHE A 44 -7.40 -4.90 -6.87
C PHE A 44 -6.37 -4.16 -6.02
N ILE A 45 -6.65 -4.04 -4.73
CA ILE A 45 -5.73 -3.47 -3.75
C ILE A 45 -4.98 -4.58 -3.02
N HIS A 46 -3.68 -4.41 -2.90
CA HIS A 46 -2.76 -5.31 -2.22
C HIS A 46 -1.96 -4.55 -1.15
N VAL A 47 -1.73 -5.19 0.00
CA VAL A 47 -0.85 -4.64 1.04
C VAL A 47 0.47 -5.38 1.01
N ARG A 48 1.53 -4.69 0.59
CA ARG A 48 2.89 -5.19 0.63
C ARG A 48 3.57 -4.72 1.91
N VAL A 49 4.09 -5.67 2.69
CA VAL A 49 4.86 -5.39 3.91
C VAL A 49 6.33 -5.32 3.55
N ILE A 50 7.00 -4.23 3.93
CA ILE A 50 8.44 -4.05 3.72
C ILE A 50 9.13 -3.70 5.04
N ASP A 51 10.39 -4.11 5.20
CA ASP A 51 11.24 -3.58 6.26
C ASP A 51 11.93 -2.31 5.75
N VAL A 52 11.70 -1.21 6.45
CA VAL A 52 12.33 0.07 6.21
C VAL A 52 13.40 0.27 7.27
N ASP A 53 14.65 0.20 6.84
CA ASP A 53 15.76 0.70 7.63
C ASP A 53 15.75 2.24 7.54
N LEU A 54 15.27 2.89 8.59
CA LEU A 54 15.48 4.32 8.76
C LEU A 54 16.94 4.51 9.16
N ALA A 55 17.84 4.41 8.18
CA ALA A 55 19.13 5.05 8.28
C ALA A 55 18.82 6.51 8.58
N THR A 56 19.11 6.92 9.82
CA THR A 56 18.83 8.26 10.30
C THR A 56 19.56 9.18 9.33
N ALA A 57 18.83 9.90 8.48
CA ALA A 57 19.38 11.01 7.73
C ALA A 57 19.64 12.11 8.77
N GLY A 58 20.68 11.88 9.59
CA GLY A 58 21.26 12.86 10.48
C GLY A 58 22.06 13.81 9.62
N ASN A 59 21.52 15.02 9.46
CA ASN A 59 22.29 16.20 9.14
C ASN A 59 21.66 17.39 9.87
#